data_AF-A0AAV5LEX3-F1
#
_entry.id   AF-A0AAV5LEX3-F1
#
_cell.length_a   1.000
_cell.length_b   1.000
_cell.length_c   1.000
_cell.angle_alpha   90.00
_cell.angle_beta   90.00
_cell.angle_gamma   90.00
#
_symmetry.space_group_name_H-M   'P 1'
#
loop_
_entity.id
_entity.type
_entity.pdbx_description
1 polymer ?
#
loop_
_entity_poly.entity_id
_entity_poly.type
_entity_poly.pdbx_seq_one_letter_code
_entity_poly.pdbx_strand_id
1 'polypeptide(L)'
;MRNQSDKPYFSYCGQYSFLPLYKSLGIDNPTTIEERQSFTHLVWPEGNDCLSQTVQSFSELVVELDVMVMKMLCEIYCVGSYHDSYVGTKDGQWIDVEMPPSSYIVMAGDAHSWWVWSNDRIPSCYHQVIMTEKEMRYSTGMFSFVTGMIHIPEELADESHPPSYKPFDHFSFLHFNKEEGKKFPCSIKAYCGI
;
A
#
# COMPACT_ATOMS: atom_id res chain seq x y z
N MET A 1 18.14 5.84 16.57
CA MET A 1 17.84 5.70 15.13
C MET A 1 16.91 6.85 14.74
N ARG A 2 17.31 7.73 13.81
CA ARG A 2 16.46 8.85 13.32
C ARG A 2 16.20 8.64 11.82
N ASN A 3 15.29 7.73 11.49
CA ASN A 3 14.72 7.68 10.15
C ASN A 3 13.64 8.77 10.06
N GLN A 4 13.95 9.89 9.43
CA GLN A 4 13.04 11.01 9.25
C GLN A 4 12.79 11.21 7.75
N SER A 5 11.52 11.33 7.39
CA SER A 5 11.08 11.58 6.02
C SER A 5 9.86 12.49 6.08
N ASP A 6 9.81 13.46 5.17
CA ASP A 6 8.66 14.35 5.00
C ASP A 6 7.50 13.61 4.30
N LYS A 7 7.78 12.46 3.66
CA LYS A 7 6.76 11.62 3.06
C LYS A 7 6.01 10.83 4.14
N PRO A 8 4.67 10.81 4.12
CA PRO A 8 3.89 10.05 5.09
C PRO A 8 4.24 8.56 4.98
N TYR A 9 4.41 7.89 6.12
CA TYR A 9 4.71 6.45 6.26
C TYR A 9 6.15 5.98 5.95
N PHE A 10 7.04 6.85 5.48
CA PHE A 10 8.43 6.48 5.16
C PHE A 10 9.44 6.67 6.32
N SER A 11 9.00 7.28 7.42
CA SER A 11 9.83 7.50 8.61
C SER A 11 9.74 6.34 9.61
N TYR A 12 10.59 6.38 10.64
CA TYR A 12 10.42 5.50 11.79
C TYR A 12 9.08 5.80 12.49
N CYS A 13 8.21 4.80 12.55
CA CYS A 13 6.93 4.90 13.24
C CYS A 13 6.97 3.98 14.47
N GLY A 14 6.83 4.55 15.66
CA GLY A 14 6.80 3.80 16.91
C GLY A 14 6.46 4.70 18.08
N GLN A 15 6.21 4.10 19.25
CA GLN A 15 5.92 4.83 20.50
C GLN A 15 4.61 5.63 20.48
N TYR A 16 3.65 5.26 19.63
CA TYR A 16 2.30 5.81 19.72
C TYR A 16 1.66 5.37 21.03
N SER A 17 1.05 6.30 21.77
CA SER A 17 0.33 5.99 23.02
C SER A 17 -0.78 4.96 22.82
N PHE A 18 -1.39 4.94 21.63
CA PHE A 18 -2.44 4.00 21.23
C PHE A 18 -1.92 2.72 20.54
N LEU A 19 -0.63 2.64 20.18
CA LEU A 19 0.03 1.44 19.62
C LEU A 19 1.44 1.25 20.23
N PRO A 20 1.54 0.98 21.54
CA PRO A 20 2.83 1.00 22.24
C PRO A 20 3.78 -0.15 21.84
N LEU A 21 3.23 -1.25 21.31
CA LEU A 21 3.99 -2.44 20.90
C LEU A 21 4.43 -2.39 19.43
N TYR A 22 3.90 -1.45 18.64
CA TYR A 22 4.18 -1.36 17.21
C TYR A 22 5.44 -0.51 16.95
N LYS A 23 6.32 -1.05 16.09
CA LYS A 23 7.49 -0.34 15.57
C LYS A 23 7.63 -0.69 14.09
N SER A 24 7.84 0.30 13.25
CA SER A 24 8.17 0.11 11.84
C SER A 24 9.22 1.08 11.36
N LEU A 25 9.88 0.69 10.28
CA LEU A 25 10.90 1.45 9.59
C LEU A 25 10.61 1.35 8.09
N GLY A 26 10.60 2.49 7.40
CA GLY A 26 10.36 2.56 5.96
C GLY A 26 11.64 2.83 5.17
N ILE A 27 11.65 2.38 3.92
CA ILE A 27 12.64 2.73 2.90
C ILE A 27 11.87 3.31 1.73
N ASP A 28 12.28 4.46 1.22
CA ASP A 28 11.74 5.00 -0.01
C ASP A 28 12.54 4.46 -1.21
N ASN A 29 11.85 4.12 -2.30
CA ASN A 29 12.45 3.59 -3.54
C ASN A 29 13.60 2.59 -3.34
N PRO A 30 13.34 1.42 -2.70
CA PRO A 30 14.38 0.49 -2.28
C PRO A 30 15.15 -0.19 -3.42
N THR A 31 14.70 -0.01 -4.67
CA THR A 31 15.38 -0.47 -5.89
C THR A 31 16.56 0.42 -6.30
N THR A 32 16.64 1.65 -5.79
CA THR A 32 17.76 2.57 -6.05
C THR A 32 18.97 2.24 -5.17
N ILE A 33 20.18 2.46 -5.69
CA ILE A 33 21.41 2.15 -4.96
C ILE A 33 21.57 3.09 -3.76
N GLU A 34 21.29 4.38 -3.99
CA GLU A 34 21.47 5.46 -3.02
C GLU A 34 20.59 5.26 -1.78
N GLU A 35 19.29 5.02 -1.98
CA GLU A 35 18.35 4.84 -0.87
C GLU A 35 18.66 3.57 -0.07
N ARG A 36 19.05 2.49 -0.77
CA ARG A 36 19.42 1.23 -0.11
C ARG A 36 20.70 1.36 0.69
N GLN A 37 21.70 2.06 0.18
CA GLN A 37 22.94 2.34 0.92
C GLN A 37 22.66 3.24 2.12
N SER A 38 21.86 4.28 1.95
CA SER A 38 21.41 5.16 3.04
C SER A 38 20.73 4.36 4.15
N PHE A 39 19.78 3.48 3.78
CA PHE A 39 19.10 2.60 4.73
C PHE A 39 20.05 1.61 5.41
N THR A 40 20.96 0.98 4.65
CA THR A 40 21.92 0.01 5.21
C THR A 40 22.81 0.68 6.25
N HIS A 41 23.33 1.88 5.98
CA HIS A 41 24.13 2.64 6.95
C HIS A 41 23.31 3.11 8.16
N LEU A 42 22.01 3.37 7.97
CA LEU A 42 21.12 3.76 9.06
C LEU A 42 20.87 2.61 10.04
N VAL A 43 20.67 1.39 9.52
CA VAL A 43 20.43 0.19 10.32
C VAL A 43 21.73 -0.42 10.84
N TRP A 44 22.79 -0.35 10.03
CA TRP A 44 24.10 -0.94 10.30
C TRP A 44 25.22 0.06 9.94
N PRO A 45 25.62 0.96 10.86
CA PRO A 45 26.59 2.02 10.57
C PRO A 45 27.96 1.53 10.10
N GLU A 46 28.34 0.31 10.48
CA GLU A 46 29.59 -0.34 10.09
C GLU A 46 29.55 -0.95 8.67
N GLY A 47 28.39 -0.86 8.00
CA GLY A 47 28.12 -1.51 6.73
C GLY A 47 27.70 -2.97 6.89
N ASN A 48 26.84 -3.43 5.98
CA ASN A 48 26.43 -4.84 5.90
C ASN A 48 26.02 -5.18 4.47
N ASP A 49 26.96 -5.72 3.69
CA ASP A 49 26.73 -6.05 2.28
C ASP A 49 25.66 -7.12 2.10
N CYS A 50 25.60 -8.09 3.02
CA CYS A 50 24.60 -9.15 3.00
C CYS A 50 23.18 -8.58 3.17
N LEU A 51 23.00 -7.65 4.10
CA LEU A 51 21.73 -6.96 4.32
C LEU A 51 21.34 -6.15 3.08
N SER A 52 22.27 -5.38 2.52
CA SER A 52 22.02 -4.58 1.31
C SER A 52 21.60 -5.46 0.13
N GLN A 53 22.32 -6.56 -0.13
CA GLN A 53 21.99 -7.51 -1.20
C GLN A 53 20.64 -8.19 -0.98
N THR A 54 20.31 -8.53 0.27
CA THR A 54 19.02 -9.12 0.64
C THR A 54 17.87 -8.14 0.39
N VAL A 55 18.01 -6.89 0.84
CA VAL A 55 17.02 -5.83 0.61
C VAL A 55 16.83 -5.60 -0.88
N GLN A 56 17.91 -5.58 -1.67
CA GLN A 56 17.84 -5.44 -3.11
C GLN A 56 17.04 -6.59 -3.75
N SER A 57 17.48 -7.83 -3.52
CA SER A 57 16.88 -9.02 -4.14
C SER A 57 15.40 -9.15 -3.78
N PHE A 58 15.06 -8.90 -2.51
CA PHE A 58 13.68 -8.90 -2.06
C PHE A 58 12.86 -7.79 -2.72
N SER A 59 13.39 -6.57 -2.80
CA SER A 59 12.69 -5.43 -3.40
C SER A 59 12.42 -5.65 -4.89
N GLU A 60 13.39 -6.19 -5.63
CA GLU A 60 13.22 -6.52 -7.05
C GLU A 60 12.09 -7.54 -7.26
N LEU A 61 12.06 -8.61 -6.47
CA LEU A 61 11.02 -9.65 -6.54
C LEU A 61 9.63 -9.10 -6.20
N VAL A 62 9.51 -8.27 -5.17
CA VAL A 62 8.21 -7.73 -4.76
C VAL A 62 7.73 -6.65 -5.73
N VAL A 63 8.62 -5.84 -6.32
CA VAL A 63 8.29 -4.92 -7.41
C VAL A 63 7.81 -5.67 -8.65
N GLU A 64 8.46 -6.76 -9.03
CA GLU A 64 8.01 -7.61 -10.14
C GLU A 64 6.61 -8.17 -9.86
N LEU A 65 6.36 -8.64 -8.63
CA LEU A 65 5.05 -9.11 -8.21
C LEU A 65 3.98 -8.01 -8.30
N ASP A 66 4.26 -6.80 -7.81
CA ASP A 66 3.34 -5.66 -7.88
C ASP A 66 3.02 -5.26 -9.32
N VAL A 67 4.04 -5.20 -10.18
CA VAL A 67 3.85 -4.97 -11.62
C VAL A 67 2.98 -6.07 -12.22
N MET A 68 3.17 -7.34 -11.85
CA MET A 68 2.38 -8.46 -12.34
C MET A 68 0.92 -8.37 -11.90
N VAL A 69 0.64 -8.05 -10.63
CA VAL A 69 -0.74 -7.92 -10.13
C VAL A 69 -1.43 -6.71 -10.76
N MET A 70 -0.76 -5.56 -10.81
CA MET A 70 -1.29 -4.37 -11.47
C MET A 70 -1.64 -4.67 -12.92
N LYS A 71 -0.71 -5.36 -13.59
CA LYS A 71 -0.90 -5.89 -14.93
C LYS A 71 -2.19 -6.69 -14.97
N MET A 72 -2.30 -7.80 -14.23
CA MET A 72 -3.49 -8.69 -14.18
C MET A 72 -4.83 -7.97 -13.97
N LEU A 73 -4.85 -6.86 -13.22
CA LEU A 73 -6.08 -6.10 -13.02
C LEU A 73 -6.48 -5.29 -14.26
N CYS A 74 -5.53 -4.77 -15.03
CA CYS A 74 -5.81 -3.93 -16.18
C CYS A 74 -6.59 -4.66 -17.29
N GLU A 75 -6.13 -5.83 -17.78
CA GLU A 75 -6.93 -6.62 -18.75
C GLU A 75 -8.17 -7.28 -18.10
N ILE A 76 -8.28 -7.56 -16.78
CA ILE A 76 -9.61 -7.94 -16.19
C ILE A 76 -10.66 -6.89 -16.57
N TYR A 77 -10.29 -5.63 -16.33
CA TYR A 77 -11.17 -4.49 -16.54
C TYR A 77 -11.16 -3.99 -17.98
N CYS A 78 -10.51 -4.72 -18.89
CA CYS A 78 -10.39 -4.38 -20.32
C CYS A 78 -9.83 -2.96 -20.57
N VAL A 79 -9.12 -2.41 -19.58
CA VAL A 79 -8.29 -1.22 -19.73
C VAL A 79 -6.95 -1.73 -20.27
N GLY A 80 -6.58 -1.40 -21.51
CA GLY A 80 -5.49 -2.06 -22.24
C GLY A 80 -4.26 -2.49 -21.40
N SER A 81 -4.02 -3.82 -21.36
CA SER A 81 -2.85 -4.63 -20.91
C SER A 81 -2.65 -5.01 -19.41
N TYR A 82 -3.28 -6.11 -18.94
CA TYR A 82 -2.76 -7.43 -18.39
C TYR A 82 -3.81 -8.30 -17.59
N HIS A 83 -4.00 -9.63 -17.80
CA HIS A 83 -5.30 -10.37 -17.67
C HIS A 83 -5.55 -11.07 -16.34
N ASP A 84 -6.84 -11.11 -16.02
CA ASP A 84 -7.65 -12.04 -15.21
C ASP A 84 -7.06 -12.49 -13.87
N SER A 85 -7.56 -12.07 -12.69
CA SER A 85 -8.82 -12.54 -12.08
C SER A 85 -9.06 -12.01 -10.64
N TYR A 86 -10.28 -12.22 -10.12
CA TYR A 86 -11.03 -11.59 -9.00
C TYR A 86 -10.68 -12.01 -7.55
N VAL A 87 -11.14 -11.23 -6.53
CA VAL A 87 -12.21 -11.56 -5.52
C VAL A 87 -12.26 -10.52 -4.36
N GLY A 88 -13.46 -10.13 -3.92
CA GLY A 88 -13.74 -9.53 -2.60
C GLY A 88 -15.24 -9.55 -2.24
N THR A 89 -15.59 -10.13 -1.09
CA THR A 89 -16.96 -10.30 -0.55
C THR A 89 -17.46 -9.07 0.22
N LYS A 90 -18.79 -8.83 0.21
CA LYS A 90 -19.45 -7.59 0.70
C LYS A 90 -19.99 -7.65 2.13
N ASP A 91 -19.84 -8.75 2.86
CA ASP A 91 -20.73 -9.03 4.01
C ASP A 91 -20.17 -8.67 5.40
N GLY A 92 -19.07 -7.90 5.48
CA GLY A 92 -18.53 -7.41 6.76
C GLY A 92 -18.06 -8.51 7.73
N GLN A 93 -17.92 -9.75 7.24
CA GLN A 93 -17.38 -10.87 8.00
C GLN A 93 -15.86 -10.88 7.91
N TRP A 94 -15.21 -11.00 9.06
CA TRP A 94 -13.77 -11.21 9.14
C TRP A 94 -13.44 -12.64 8.75
N ILE A 95 -12.43 -12.80 7.89
CA ILE A 95 -11.91 -14.11 7.49
C ILE A 95 -10.52 -14.24 8.11
N ASP A 96 -10.34 -15.28 8.92
CA ASP A 96 -9.01 -15.64 9.41
C ASP A 96 -8.20 -16.21 8.25
N VAL A 97 -7.07 -15.56 7.94
CA VAL A 97 -6.17 -15.97 6.87
C VAL A 97 -5.01 -16.74 7.50
N GLU A 98 -5.02 -18.06 7.37
CA GLU A 98 -3.87 -18.89 7.68
C GLU A 98 -2.86 -18.82 6.52
N MET A 99 -1.62 -18.50 6.84
CA MET A 99 -0.54 -18.29 5.88
C MET A 99 0.36 -19.52 5.81
N PRO A 100 0.38 -20.28 4.70
CA PRO A 100 1.38 -21.32 4.49
C PRO A 100 2.79 -20.73 4.51
N PRO A 101 3.82 -21.50 4.92
CA PRO A 101 5.20 -21.09 4.73
C PRO A 101 5.46 -20.74 3.25
N SER A 102 6.07 -19.58 2.99
CA SER A 102 6.37 -19.06 1.65
C SER A 102 5.18 -18.55 0.83
N SER A 103 4.13 -18.06 1.48
CA SER A 103 3.02 -17.33 0.83
C SER A 103 3.14 -15.81 1.01
N TYR A 104 2.54 -15.06 0.08
CA TYR A 104 2.42 -13.60 0.14
C TYR A 104 0.95 -13.20 0.02
N ILE A 105 0.55 -12.15 0.74
CA ILE A 105 -0.78 -11.56 0.62
C ILE A 105 -0.65 -10.27 -0.14
N VAL A 106 -1.50 -10.09 -1.15
CA VAL A 106 -1.68 -8.83 -1.87
C VAL A 106 -3.05 -8.26 -1.48
N MET A 107 -3.09 -7.00 -1.06
CA MET A 107 -4.30 -6.34 -0.58
C MET A 107 -4.48 -4.97 -1.23
N ALA A 108 -5.72 -4.62 -1.55
CA ALA A 108 -6.08 -3.28 -2.00
C ALA A 108 -6.19 -2.34 -0.78
N GLY A 109 -5.27 -1.38 -0.65
CA GLY A 109 -5.28 -0.40 0.45
C GLY A 109 -6.10 0.86 0.16
N ASP A 110 -6.63 1.50 1.22
CA ASP A 110 -7.42 2.74 1.16
C ASP A 110 -6.67 3.90 0.49
N ALA A 111 -5.34 3.87 0.65
CA ALA A 111 -4.43 4.86 0.10
C ALA A 111 -4.44 4.88 -1.44
N HIS A 112 -4.71 3.77 -2.12
CA HIS A 112 -4.39 3.69 -3.53
C HIS A 112 -5.56 3.59 -4.48
N SER A 113 -5.48 4.49 -5.46
CA SER A 113 -5.88 4.42 -6.86
C SER A 113 -6.96 3.42 -7.18
N TRP A 114 -6.78 2.12 -6.95
CA TRP A 114 -7.70 1.08 -7.39
C TRP A 114 -9.15 1.29 -6.96
N TRP A 115 -9.44 1.79 -5.76
CA TRP A 115 -10.83 2.11 -5.41
C TRP A 115 -11.40 3.21 -6.32
N VAL A 116 -10.68 4.33 -6.45
CA VAL A 116 -11.11 5.47 -7.28
C VAL A 116 -11.00 5.17 -8.78
N TRP A 117 -9.84 4.71 -9.25
CA TRP A 117 -9.52 4.22 -10.59
C TRP A 117 -10.54 3.21 -11.07
N SER A 118 -10.92 2.23 -10.26
CA SER A 118 -11.94 1.24 -10.66
C SER A 118 -13.38 1.75 -10.55
N ASN A 119 -13.58 2.97 -10.04
CA ASN A 119 -14.87 3.59 -9.77
C ASN A 119 -15.76 2.67 -8.89
N ASP A 120 -15.31 2.38 -7.66
CA ASP A 120 -15.99 1.53 -6.65
C ASP A 120 -16.00 0.01 -6.94
N ARG A 121 -15.33 -0.49 -7.98
CA ARG A 121 -15.34 -1.93 -8.31
C ARG A 121 -14.34 -2.77 -7.51
N ILE A 122 -13.21 -2.20 -7.12
CA ILE A 122 -12.19 -2.81 -6.25
C ILE A 122 -12.19 -2.04 -4.92
N PRO A 123 -13.01 -2.45 -3.94
CA PRO A 123 -13.03 -1.78 -2.64
C PRO A 123 -11.73 -2.04 -1.87
N SER A 124 -11.36 -1.14 -0.95
CA SER A 124 -10.24 -1.41 -0.07
C SER A 124 -10.55 -2.54 0.92
N CYS A 125 -9.53 -3.34 1.21
CA CYS A 125 -9.56 -4.39 2.22
C CYS A 125 -9.26 -3.81 3.61
N TYR A 126 -10.29 -3.81 4.47
CA TYR A 126 -10.09 -3.64 5.90
C TYR A 126 -9.40 -4.87 6.47
N HIS A 127 -8.25 -4.67 7.12
CA HIS A 127 -7.49 -5.74 7.75
C HIS A 127 -7.03 -5.29 9.14
N GLN A 128 -6.92 -6.24 10.06
CA GLN A 128 -6.41 -6.02 11.42
C GLN A 128 -5.49 -7.16 11.82
N VAL A 129 -4.44 -6.83 12.56
CA VAL A 129 -3.56 -7.83 13.17
C VAL A 129 -3.94 -7.97 14.63
N ILE A 130 -4.42 -9.15 15.00
CA ILE A 130 -4.73 -9.50 16.39
C ILE A 130 -3.53 -10.23 16.96
N MET A 131 -2.98 -9.71 18.06
CA MET A 131 -1.91 -10.38 18.79
C MET A 131 -2.52 -11.45 19.71
N THR A 132 -2.41 -12.71 19.30
CA THR A 132 -2.90 -13.86 20.06
C THR A 132 -1.82 -14.48 20.96
N GLU A 133 -0.55 -14.36 20.56
CA GLU A 133 0.61 -14.93 21.24
C GLU A 133 1.49 -13.85 21.89
N LYS A 134 2.34 -14.25 22.84
CA LYS A 134 3.28 -13.35 23.54
C LYS A 134 4.62 -13.19 22.81
N GLU A 135 4.77 -13.82 21.65
CA GLU A 135 6.00 -13.80 20.87
C GLU A 135 6.10 -12.54 19.99
N MET A 136 7.34 -12.18 19.63
CA MET A 136 7.57 -11.09 18.69
C MET A 136 7.23 -11.51 17.27
N ARG A 137 6.34 -10.75 16.63
CA ARG A 137 5.98 -10.92 15.22
C ARG A 137 6.76 -9.93 14.34
N TYR A 138 7.44 -10.45 13.33
CA TYR A 138 8.06 -9.65 12.26
C TYR A 138 7.22 -9.73 10.99
N SER A 139 7.10 -8.62 10.29
CA SER A 139 6.44 -8.56 8.98
C SER A 139 7.10 -7.50 8.11
N THR A 140 7.18 -7.78 6.81
CA THR A 140 7.64 -6.85 5.79
C THR A 140 6.48 -6.60 4.83
N GLY A 141 6.27 -5.34 4.48
CA GLY A 141 5.25 -4.94 3.49
C GLY A 141 5.86 -4.00 2.47
N MET A 142 5.41 -4.11 1.23
CA MET A 142 5.68 -3.14 0.18
C MET A 142 4.39 -2.39 -0.13
N PHE A 143 4.51 -1.08 -0.29
CA PHE A 143 3.39 -0.21 -0.62
C PHE A 143 3.76 0.55 -1.88
N SER A 144 2.92 0.45 -2.91
CA SER A 144 3.14 1.12 -4.19
C SER A 144 2.47 2.48 -4.16
N PHE A 145 3.23 3.53 -4.44
CA PHE A 145 2.75 4.91 -4.47
C PHE A 145 2.68 5.44 -5.90
N VAL A 146 1.62 6.18 -6.22
CA VAL A 146 1.43 6.81 -7.53
C VAL A 146 1.81 8.27 -7.42
N THR A 147 2.70 8.72 -8.29
CA THR A 147 3.04 10.14 -8.41
C THR A 147 2.18 10.75 -9.52
N GLY A 148 1.59 11.91 -9.24
CA GLY A 148 0.72 12.62 -10.18
C GLY A 148 -0.77 12.46 -9.89
N MET A 149 -1.57 12.92 -10.83
CA MET A 149 -3.04 12.93 -10.72
C MET A 149 -3.61 11.55 -11.01
N ILE A 150 -4.44 11.04 -10.10
CA ILE A 150 -5.24 9.84 -10.31
C ILE A 150 -6.53 10.24 -11.02
N HIS A 151 -6.84 9.54 -12.10
CA HIS A 151 -8.06 9.69 -12.88
C HIS A 151 -8.80 8.35 -12.94
N ILE A 152 -10.12 8.41 -13.08
CA ILE A 152 -10.92 7.24 -13.46
C ILE A 152 -10.72 7.04 -14.97
N PRO A 153 -10.33 5.84 -15.44
CA PRO A 153 -10.30 5.53 -16.86
C PRO A 153 -11.67 5.74 -17.51
N GLU A 154 -11.69 6.24 -18.74
CA GLU A 154 -12.94 6.49 -19.46
C GLU A 154 -13.73 5.18 -19.69
N GLU A 155 -13.03 4.04 -19.81
CA GLU A 155 -13.62 2.71 -19.94
C GLU A 155 -14.39 2.26 -18.69
N LEU A 156 -14.13 2.88 -17.53
CA LEU A 156 -14.72 2.54 -16.24
C LEU A 156 -15.75 3.56 -15.75
N ALA A 157 -15.98 4.63 -16.52
CA ALA A 157 -16.97 5.66 -16.25
C ALA A 157 -17.82 5.93 -17.50
N ASP A 158 -19.08 5.50 -17.48
CA ASP A 158 -20.04 5.65 -18.58
C ASP A 158 -21.40 6.20 -18.08
N GLU A 159 -22.38 6.34 -18.97
CA GLU A 159 -23.71 6.85 -18.60
C GLU A 159 -24.44 5.97 -17.57
N SER A 160 -24.15 4.66 -17.56
CA SER A 160 -24.73 3.71 -16.60
C SER A 160 -23.98 3.69 -15.27
N HIS A 161 -22.70 4.03 -15.27
CA HIS A 161 -21.82 4.11 -14.11
C HIS A 161 -20.99 5.41 -14.17
N PRO A 162 -21.58 6.57 -13.83
CA PRO A 162 -20.91 7.85 -13.91
C PRO A 162 -19.69 7.91 -12.97
N PRO A 163 -18.74 8.82 -13.22
CA PRO A 163 -17.59 8.99 -12.34
C PRO A 163 -18.07 9.39 -10.93
N SER A 164 -17.67 8.61 -9.93
CA SER A 164 -18.01 8.87 -8.52
C SER A 164 -16.99 9.76 -7.80
N TYR A 165 -15.88 10.08 -8.48
CA TYR A 165 -14.75 10.80 -7.89
C TYR A 165 -14.15 11.83 -8.86
N LYS A 166 -13.67 12.93 -8.29
CA LYS A 166 -12.87 13.94 -8.97
C LYS A 166 -11.41 13.49 -9.05
N PRO A 167 -10.67 13.85 -10.11
CA PRO A 167 -9.24 13.62 -10.16
C PRO A 167 -8.51 14.27 -8.98
N PHE A 168 -7.52 13.59 -8.43
CA PHE A 168 -6.80 14.07 -7.25
C PHE A 168 -5.33 13.65 -7.24
N ASP A 169 -4.50 14.43 -6.56
CA ASP A 169 -3.10 14.07 -6.30
C ASP A 169 -3.01 13.09 -5.11
N HIS A 170 -2.31 11.99 -5.33
CA HIS A 170 -2.23 10.90 -4.39
C HIS A 170 -1.55 11.27 -3.06
N PHE A 171 -0.42 11.99 -3.10
CA PHE A 171 0.29 12.39 -1.88
C PHE A 171 -0.51 13.43 -1.07
N SER A 172 -1.25 14.30 -1.74
CA SER A 172 -2.18 15.23 -1.10
C SER A 172 -3.29 14.49 -0.34
N PHE A 173 -3.82 13.41 -0.91
CA PHE A 173 -4.76 12.54 -0.19
C PHE A 173 -4.11 11.86 1.02
N LEU A 174 -2.88 11.33 0.91
CA LEU A 174 -2.20 10.72 2.06
C LEU A 174 -2.01 11.70 3.21
N HIS A 175 -1.70 12.96 2.89
CA HIS A 175 -1.59 14.04 3.88
C HIS A 175 -2.94 14.30 4.56
N PHE A 176 -4.01 14.51 3.79
CA PHE A 176 -5.36 14.64 4.31
C PHE A 176 -5.76 13.44 5.18
N ASN A 177 -5.47 12.21 4.74
CA ASN A 177 -5.85 11.00 5.46
C ASN A 177 -5.14 10.89 6.82
N LYS A 178 -3.87 11.31 6.89
CA LYS A 178 -3.08 11.33 8.12
C LYS A 178 -3.61 12.35 9.13
N GLU A 179 -4.01 13.54 8.68
CA GLU A 179 -4.41 14.65 9.56
C GLU A 179 -5.89 14.62 9.93
N GLU A 180 -6.76 14.37 8.95
CA GLU A 180 -8.21 14.53 9.09
C GLU A 180 -9.02 13.31 8.66
N GLY A 181 -8.46 12.43 7.83
CA GLY A 181 -9.20 11.30 7.24
C GLY A 181 -9.89 10.41 8.26
N LYS A 182 -9.29 10.24 9.46
CA LYS A 182 -9.86 9.44 10.56
C LYS A 182 -11.18 9.97 11.11
N LYS A 183 -11.55 11.22 10.79
CA LYS A 183 -12.85 11.82 11.18
C LYS A 183 -14.00 11.30 10.33
N PHE A 184 -13.71 10.71 9.18
CA PHE A 184 -14.70 10.28 8.21
C PHE A 184 -14.80 8.75 8.16
N PRO A 185 -16.01 8.17 8.01
CA PRO A 185 -16.18 6.73 7.80
C PRO A 185 -15.46 6.22 6.54
N CYS A 186 -15.36 7.07 5.51
CA CYS A 186 -14.64 6.80 4.28
C CYS A 186 -13.87 8.06 3.87
N SER A 187 -12.58 8.12 4.19
CA SER A 187 -11.75 9.31 3.97
C SER A 187 -11.59 9.65 2.49
N ILE A 188 -11.53 8.65 1.60
CA ILE A 188 -11.40 8.87 0.15
C ILE A 188 -12.65 9.51 -0.45
N LYS A 189 -13.85 9.04 -0.08
CA LYS A 189 -15.12 9.67 -0.51
C LYS A 189 -15.26 11.08 0.02
N ALA A 190 -14.82 11.34 1.26
CA ALA A 190 -14.83 12.69 1.82
C ALA A 190 -13.87 13.64 1.10
N TYR A 191 -12.74 13.13 0.59
CA TYR A 191 -11.71 13.93 -0.06
C TYR A 191 -12.04 14.25 -1.52
N CYS A 192 -12.42 13.25 -2.32
CA CYS A 192 -12.59 13.41 -3.76
C CYS A 192 -13.92 12.89 -4.32
N GLY A 193 -14.89 12.50 -3.50
CA GLY A 193 -16.22 12.07 -3.97
C GLY A 193 -17.02 13.16 -4.70
N ILE A 194 -17.92 12.72 -5.59
CA ILE A 194 -18.90 13.56 -6.32
C ILE A 194 -20.28 13.43 -5.68
#